data_AF-A0A7R9MMQ5-F1
#
_entry.id   AF-A0A7R9MMQ5-F1
#
_cell.length_a   1.000
_cell.length_b   1.000
_cell.length_c   1.000
_cell.angle_alpha   90.00
_cell.angle_beta   90.00
_cell.angle_gamma   90.00
#
_symmetry.space_group_name_H-M   'P 1'
#
loop_
_entity.id
_entity.type
_entity.pdbx_description
1 polymer ?
#
loop_
_entity_poly.entity_id
_entity_poly.type
_entity_poly.pdbx_seq_one_letter_code
_entity_poly.pdbx_strand_id
1 'polypeptide(L)'
;MLCNPILDIYGQVMGVAQVINKTGTPCFTEKDENVFWQYLQFCGIGLRNAQLYERSQLENKRNQVLLDLARMVFEKQSNIENIIYRILLHIQSLLQCARCQVLLLTDSNQDNDVCLDDSTDTLLSKSDECQVLLLTDSNQDNDVCLDDSTDTLLSKSDESIVESLDDSNKFRSFCRVFDLEAEDLGDSQEGETRLSPFEGRFPINIGITGYVATTGETLNIADAYEDPRFDPSVDNDSHKGFRTKQILCMPIRDADHKIIGVSQLINKLNERPFNKNDENLFEAFAIFAGMGIANTLLYEKAIKAMAKQRVTLEVLSYHASAQEEEALKVSVSLLCS
;
A
#
# COMPACT_ATOMS: atom_id res chain seq x y z
N MET A 1 49.35 29.23 9.12
CA MET A 1 48.15 28.36 9.20
C MET A 1 48.63 26.93 8.99
N LEU A 2 48.15 26.00 9.80
CA LEU A 2 48.46 24.57 9.69
C LEU A 2 47.14 23.82 9.44
N CYS A 3 47.11 22.95 8.43
CA CYS A 3 45.90 22.22 8.04
C CYS A 3 46.27 20.75 7.79
N ASN A 4 45.67 19.84 8.54
CA ASN A 4 45.88 18.41 8.36
C ASN A 4 44.52 17.69 8.27
N PRO A 5 44.40 16.63 7.45
CA PRO A 5 43.19 15.83 7.40
C PRO A 5 43.02 15.01 8.68
N ILE A 6 41.78 14.84 9.10
CA ILE A 6 41.39 13.87 10.12
C ILE A 6 41.19 12.55 9.40
N LEU A 7 41.98 11.54 9.74
CA LEU A 7 41.94 10.23 9.10
C LEU A 7 41.34 9.19 10.06
N ASP A 8 40.51 8.31 9.52
CA ASP A 8 40.08 7.09 10.21
C ASP A 8 41.24 6.06 10.26
N ILE A 9 41.08 4.99 11.04
CA ILE A 9 42.03 3.87 11.15
C ILE A 9 42.31 3.17 9.81
N TYR A 10 41.40 3.33 8.84
CA TYR A 10 41.54 2.82 7.47
C TYR A 10 42.15 3.83 6.49
N GLY A 11 42.55 5.02 6.97
CA GLY A 11 43.10 6.09 6.14
C GLY A 11 42.06 6.89 5.36
N GLN A 12 40.76 6.70 5.61
CA GLN A 12 39.70 7.53 5.02
C GLN A 12 39.68 8.92 5.65
N VAL A 13 39.50 9.95 4.83
CA VAL A 13 39.36 11.33 5.29
C VAL A 13 37.97 11.54 5.90
N MET A 14 37.94 11.83 7.19
CA MET A 14 36.73 12.13 7.96
C MET A 14 36.42 13.63 8.01
N GLY A 15 37.45 14.46 7.81
CA GLY A 15 37.35 15.91 7.86
C GLY A 15 38.72 16.58 7.74
N VAL A 16 38.76 17.90 7.92
CA VAL A 16 40.01 18.68 7.91
C VAL A 16 40.06 19.51 9.18
N ALA A 17 41.17 19.43 9.90
CA ALA A 17 41.43 20.27 11.05
C ALA A 17 42.37 21.41 10.68
N GLN A 18 42.04 22.61 11.13
CA GLN A 18 42.77 23.83 10.80
C GLN A 18 43.14 24.58 12.09
N VAL A 19 44.41 24.99 12.17
CA VAL A 19 44.95 25.82 13.25
C VAL A 19 45.52 27.09 12.66
N ILE A 20 45.08 28.23 13.20
CA ILE A 20 45.46 29.57 12.73
C ILE A 20 46.08 30.38 13.88
N ASN A 21 46.86 31.40 13.51
CA ASN A 21 47.39 32.42 14.42
C ASN A 21 48.09 31.86 15.67
N LYS A 22 49.24 31.20 15.48
CA LYS A 22 50.09 30.73 16.57
C LYS A 22 50.52 31.90 17.46
N THR A 23 50.40 31.73 18.78
CA THR A 23 50.84 32.74 19.78
C THR A 23 52.28 32.46 20.22
N GLY A 24 53.02 33.52 20.60
CA GLY A 24 54.38 33.42 21.16
C GLY A 24 55.52 33.14 20.17
N THR A 25 55.23 32.64 18.96
CA THR A 25 56.22 32.42 17.89
C THR A 25 55.66 32.79 16.52
N PRO A 26 56.49 33.20 15.55
CA PRO A 26 56.02 33.72 14.27
C PRO A 26 55.51 32.65 13.30
N CYS A 27 55.87 31.36 13.49
CA CYS A 27 55.48 30.28 12.59
C CYS A 27 55.28 28.94 13.32
N PHE A 28 54.55 28.03 12.67
CA PHE A 28 54.44 26.63 13.09
C PHE A 28 55.74 25.90 12.76
N THR A 29 56.21 25.08 13.69
CA THR A 29 57.41 24.27 13.56
C THR A 29 57.06 22.84 13.17
N GLU A 30 58.02 22.08 12.65
CA GLU A 30 57.84 20.66 12.32
C GLU A 30 57.44 19.80 13.53
N LYS A 31 57.84 20.22 14.75
CA LYS A 31 57.38 19.59 16.00
C LYS A 31 55.88 19.83 16.22
N ASP A 32 55.37 21.03 15.93
CA ASP A 32 53.95 21.33 16.05
C ASP A 32 53.14 20.52 15.05
N GLU A 33 53.65 20.34 13.83
CA GLU A 33 53.03 19.51 12.80
C GLU A 33 52.94 18.04 13.22
N ASN A 34 54.02 17.48 13.79
CA ASN A 34 54.03 16.08 14.22
C ASN A 34 53.10 15.83 15.42
N VAL A 35 53.08 16.73 16.41
CA VAL A 35 52.13 16.67 17.54
C VAL A 35 50.69 16.82 17.05
N PHE A 36 50.44 17.76 16.14
CA PHE A 36 49.12 17.97 15.57
C PHE A 36 48.64 16.73 14.83
N TRP A 37 49.50 16.13 13.99
CA TRP A 37 49.19 14.89 13.26
C TRP A 37 48.84 13.72 14.19
N GLN A 38 49.63 13.50 15.24
CA GLN A 38 49.35 12.45 16.23
C GLN A 38 48.02 12.67 16.94
N TYR A 39 47.68 13.92 17.28
CA TYR A 39 46.42 14.24 17.93
C TYR A 39 45.21 13.98 17.01
N LEU A 40 45.33 14.33 15.72
CA LEU A 40 44.26 14.10 14.75
C LEU A 40 43.96 12.62 14.50
N GLN A 41 44.94 11.74 14.68
CA GLN A 41 44.71 10.29 14.61
C GLN A 41 43.74 9.83 15.70
N PHE A 42 43.86 10.35 16.93
CA PHE A 42 42.92 10.07 18.01
C PHE A 42 41.54 10.72 17.76
N CYS A 43 41.52 11.95 17.22
CA CYS A 43 40.28 12.60 16.82
C CYS A 43 39.52 11.80 15.76
N GLY A 44 40.23 11.19 14.80
CA GLY A 44 39.65 10.35 13.76
C GLY A 44 38.90 9.14 14.33
N ILE A 45 39.52 8.43 15.28
CA ILE A 45 38.89 7.30 15.98
C ILE A 45 37.64 7.75 16.73
N GLY A 46 37.73 8.84 17.50
CA GLY A 46 36.60 9.38 18.26
C GLY A 46 35.44 9.80 17.37
N LEU A 47 35.74 10.50 16.28
CA LEU A 47 34.74 10.98 15.32
C LEU A 47 34.08 9.82 14.57
N ARG A 48 34.85 8.80 14.18
CA ARG A 48 34.33 7.59 13.54
C ARG A 48 33.36 6.86 14.47
N ASN A 49 33.75 6.65 15.72
CA ASN A 49 32.88 5.99 16.70
C ASN A 49 31.61 6.78 16.98
N ALA A 50 31.70 8.12 17.09
CA ALA A 50 30.53 8.98 17.25
C ALA A 50 29.58 8.88 16.06
N GLN A 51 30.09 8.95 14.83
CA GLN A 51 29.27 8.79 13.61
C GLN A 51 28.65 7.39 13.49
N LEU A 52 29.41 6.34 13.81
CA LEU A 52 28.90 4.96 13.80
C LEU A 52 27.78 4.79 14.84
N TYR A 53 27.96 5.34 16.04
CA TYR A 53 26.95 5.30 17.08
C TYR A 53 25.68 6.05 16.67
N GLU A 54 25.82 7.26 16.11
CA GLU A 54 24.68 8.04 15.62
C GLU A 54 23.90 7.31 14.53
N ARG A 55 24.60 6.73 13.53
CA ARG A 55 23.96 5.91 12.49
C ARG A 55 23.24 4.69 13.07
N SER A 56 23.88 3.99 14.01
CA SER A 56 23.29 2.82 14.68
C SER A 56 22.04 3.19 15.48
N GLN A 57 22.05 4.33 16.19
CA GLN A 57 20.88 4.81 16.93
C GLN A 57 19.73 5.18 16.01
N LEU A 58 20.00 5.84 14.89
CA LEU A 58 18.99 6.18 13.90
C LEU A 58 18.33 4.92 13.32
N GLU A 59 19.14 3.89 13.04
CA GLU A 59 18.67 2.59 12.54
C GLU A 59 17.84 1.85 13.59
N ASN A 60 18.28 1.83 14.85
CA ASN A 60 17.50 1.23 15.95
C ASN A 60 16.16 1.93 16.16
N LYS A 61 16.12 3.26 16.12
CA LYS A 61 14.87 4.03 16.24
C LYS A 61 13.91 3.70 15.10
N ARG A 62 14.43 3.55 13.88
CA ARG A 62 13.63 3.14 12.71
C ARG A 62 13.06 1.73 12.88
N ASN A 63 13.87 0.77 13.33
CA ASN A 63 13.42 -0.60 13.59
C ASN A 63 12.40 -0.67 14.73
N GLN A 64 12.50 0.20 15.75
CA GLN A 64 11.49 0.31 16.80
C GLN A 64 10.13 0.70 16.23
N VAL A 65 10.07 1.68 15.31
CA VAL A 65 8.79 2.05 14.68
C VAL A 65 8.19 0.89 13.89
N LEU A 66 9.02 0.09 13.21
CA LEU A 66 8.57 -1.13 12.53
C LEU A 66 8.01 -2.19 13.49
N LEU A 67 8.61 -2.32 14.67
CA LEU A 67 8.13 -3.23 15.71
C LEU A 67 6.85 -2.73 16.38
N ASP A 68 6.73 -1.42 16.58
CA ASP A 68 5.52 -0.80 17.12
C ASP A 68 4.35 -1.00 16.15
N LEU A 69 4.59 -0.93 14.84
CA LEU A 69 3.61 -1.31 13.82
C LEU A 69 3.16 -2.76 13.94
N ALA A 70 4.11 -3.70 14.03
CA ALA A 70 3.78 -5.10 14.18
C ALA A 70 2.90 -5.31 15.43
N ARG A 71 3.30 -4.72 16.57
CA ARG A 71 2.49 -4.76 17.80
C ARG A 71 1.11 -4.15 17.58
N MET A 72 1.04 -2.95 17.00
CA MET A 72 -0.20 -2.25 16.72
C MET A 72 -1.14 -3.13 15.89
N VAL A 73 -0.66 -3.74 14.80
CA VAL A 73 -1.43 -4.61 13.90
C VAL A 73 -1.96 -5.86 14.61
N PHE A 74 -1.20 -6.44 15.55
CA PHE A 74 -1.55 -7.70 16.21
C PHE A 74 -2.21 -7.56 17.60
N GLU A 75 -2.14 -6.39 18.26
CA GLU A 75 -2.59 -6.23 19.66
C GLU A 75 -4.11 -6.15 19.86
N LYS A 76 -4.91 -5.86 18.82
CA LYS A 76 -6.37 -5.74 18.95
C LYS A 76 -7.11 -6.32 17.76
N GLN A 77 -8.12 -7.17 18.02
CA GLN A 77 -9.21 -7.44 17.08
C GLN A 77 -9.88 -6.10 16.76
N SER A 78 -9.49 -5.52 15.64
CA SER A 78 -9.93 -4.22 15.18
C SER A 78 -10.45 -4.37 13.76
N ASN A 79 -11.49 -3.62 13.43
CA ASN A 79 -12.06 -3.58 12.08
C ASN A 79 -10.93 -3.28 11.08
N ILE A 80 -11.03 -3.85 9.87
CA ILE A 80 -10.06 -3.68 8.79
C ILE A 80 -9.72 -2.21 8.53
N GLU A 81 -10.73 -1.33 8.61
CA GLU A 81 -10.57 0.11 8.48
C GLU A 81 -9.59 0.70 9.50
N ASN A 82 -9.68 0.32 10.77
CA ASN A 82 -8.83 0.88 11.83
C ASN A 82 -7.38 0.39 11.70
N ILE A 83 -7.18 -0.87 11.28
CA ILE A 83 -5.84 -1.39 10.99
C ILE A 83 -5.21 -0.62 9.83
N ILE A 84 -5.96 -0.44 8.74
CA ILE A 84 -5.47 0.29 7.56
C ILE A 84 -5.20 1.75 7.90
N TYR A 85 -6.05 2.39 8.70
CA TYR A 85 -5.83 3.76 9.14
C TYR A 85 -4.50 3.91 9.90
N ARG A 86 -4.24 3.01 10.85
CA ARG A 86 -2.99 3.03 11.62
C ARG A 86 -1.77 2.75 10.74
N ILE A 87 -1.89 1.85 9.76
CA ILE A 87 -0.84 1.61 8.76
C ILE A 87 -0.56 2.88 7.96
N LEU A 88 -1.57 3.53 7.41
CA LEU A 88 -1.45 4.76 6.63
C LEU A 88 -0.83 5.90 7.45
N LEU A 89 -1.27 6.10 8.70
CA LEU A 89 -0.71 7.11 9.61
C LEU A 89 0.79 6.92 9.83
N HIS A 90 1.23 5.68 10.06
CA HIS A 90 2.64 5.40 10.30
C HIS A 90 3.49 5.53 9.04
N ILE A 91 2.99 5.06 7.90
CA ILE A 91 3.61 5.27 6.58
C ILE A 91 3.82 6.77 6.37
N GLN A 92 2.78 7.56 6.60
CA GLN A 92 2.82 9.01 6.45
C GLN A 92 3.85 9.67 7.38
N SER A 93 3.95 9.21 8.63
CA SER A 93 4.90 9.73 9.61
C SER A 93 6.37 9.44 9.27
N LEU A 94 6.65 8.31 8.61
CA LEU A 94 8.02 7.85 8.33
C LEU A 94 8.51 8.24 6.93
N LEU A 95 7.65 8.15 5.91
CA LEU A 95 8.04 8.37 4.51
C LEU A 95 7.71 9.78 4.03
N GLN A 96 6.87 10.52 4.77
CA GLN A 96 6.54 11.92 4.50
C GLN A 96 6.07 12.11 3.04
N CYS A 97 4.98 11.41 2.67
CA CYS A 97 4.28 11.60 1.38
C CYS A 97 3.28 12.76 1.46
N ALA A 98 2.82 13.26 0.32
CA ALA A 98 1.67 14.17 0.25
C ALA A 98 0.37 13.38 0.37
N ARG A 99 0.30 12.23 -0.30
CA ARG A 99 -0.83 11.29 -0.22
C ARG A 99 -0.33 9.87 -0.15
N CYS A 100 -1.05 9.03 0.58
CA CYS A 100 -0.75 7.61 0.66
C CYS A 100 -2.09 6.84 0.62
N GLN A 101 -2.13 5.75 -0.16
CA GLN A 101 -3.34 5.00 -0.49
C GLN A 101 -3.13 3.51 -0.33
N VAL A 102 -4.15 2.80 0.12
CA VAL A 102 -4.18 1.33 0.17
C VAL A 102 -5.44 0.83 -0.54
N LEU A 103 -5.23 -0.02 -1.56
CA LEU A 103 -6.28 -0.59 -2.39
C LEU A 103 -6.34 -2.10 -2.15
N LEU A 104 -7.49 -2.60 -1.71
CA LEU A 104 -7.71 -4.03 -1.46
C LEU A 104 -8.36 -4.69 -2.68
N LEU A 105 -7.87 -5.87 -3.04
CA LEU A 105 -8.42 -6.72 -4.09
C LEU A 105 -9.41 -7.72 -3.50
N THR A 106 -10.45 -8.07 -4.24
CA THR A 106 -11.31 -9.23 -3.89
C THR A 106 -11.02 -10.41 -4.79
N ASP A 107 -11.06 -11.60 -4.20
CA ASP A 107 -11.12 -12.84 -4.97
C ASP A 107 -12.53 -13.03 -5.51
N SER A 108 -12.70 -12.82 -6.81
CA SER A 108 -13.91 -13.19 -7.58
C SER A 108 -14.18 -14.71 -7.65
N ASN A 109 -13.46 -15.51 -6.84
CA ASN A 109 -13.60 -16.97 -6.74
C ASN A 109 -14.20 -17.43 -5.41
N GLN A 110 -14.50 -16.54 -4.46
CA GLN A 110 -15.10 -16.93 -3.16
C GLN A 110 -16.58 -16.61 -3.00
N ASP A 111 -17.20 -15.90 -3.96
CA ASP A 111 -18.64 -15.54 -3.94
C ASP A 111 -19.52 -16.54 -4.71
N ASN A 112 -19.22 -17.84 -4.65
CA ASN A 112 -20.20 -18.89 -5.00
C ASN A 112 -21.00 -19.36 -3.78
N ASP A 113 -20.83 -18.73 -2.62
CA ASP A 113 -21.66 -19.00 -1.46
C ASP A 113 -22.92 -18.12 -1.55
N VAL A 114 -24.02 -18.75 -1.98
CA VAL A 114 -25.39 -18.22 -2.11
C VAL A 114 -25.63 -16.98 -1.25
N CYS A 115 -25.66 -15.81 -1.89
CA CYS A 115 -26.34 -14.64 -1.35
C CYS A 115 -27.82 -15.01 -1.26
N LEU A 116 -28.30 -15.27 -0.04
CA LEU A 116 -29.70 -15.04 0.24
C LEU A 116 -29.84 -13.52 0.24
N ASP A 117 -30.52 -13.00 -0.78
CA ASP A 117 -30.86 -11.59 -0.91
C ASP A 117 -31.60 -11.12 0.35
N ASP A 118 -30.90 -10.42 1.25
CA ASP A 118 -31.55 -9.58 2.24
C ASP A 118 -32.16 -8.39 1.49
N SER A 119 -33.40 -8.61 1.08
CA SER A 119 -34.28 -7.60 0.51
C SER A 119 -34.70 -6.58 1.59
N THR A 120 -33.74 -5.79 2.12
CA THR A 120 -34.03 -4.56 2.88
C THR A 120 -33.01 -3.43 2.70
N ASP A 121 -31.96 -3.57 1.88
CA ASP A 121 -31.06 -2.45 1.54
C ASP A 121 -31.30 -1.94 0.11
N THR A 122 -32.53 -1.46 -0.16
CA THR A 122 -32.88 -0.81 -1.44
C THR A 122 -32.82 0.73 -1.37
N LEU A 123 -32.01 1.33 -0.49
CA LEU A 123 -31.89 2.80 -0.39
C LEU A 123 -30.49 3.33 -0.06
N LEU A 124 -29.41 2.69 -0.54
CA LEU A 124 -28.07 3.31 -0.58
C LEU A 124 -27.27 3.01 -1.86
N SER A 125 -27.90 2.47 -2.92
CA SER A 125 -27.27 2.28 -4.23
C SER A 125 -27.56 3.41 -5.23
N LYS A 126 -27.70 4.65 -4.75
CA LYS A 126 -27.80 5.85 -5.60
C LYS A 126 -26.99 7.02 -5.04
N SER A 127 -25.69 6.84 -4.94
CA SER A 127 -24.72 7.92 -5.09
C SER A 127 -23.34 7.31 -5.33
N ASP A 128 -22.90 7.48 -6.57
CA ASP A 128 -21.54 7.49 -7.07
C ASP A 128 -20.82 6.14 -7.29
N GLU A 129 -20.45 5.98 -8.55
CA GLU A 129 -19.89 4.80 -9.20
C GLU A 129 -18.47 4.51 -8.71
N CYS A 130 -18.24 3.31 -8.17
CA CYS A 130 -16.92 2.69 -8.10
C CYS A 130 -17.02 1.21 -8.47
N GLN A 131 -17.65 0.92 -9.62
CA GLN A 131 -17.34 -0.31 -10.36
C GLN A 131 -16.20 0.02 -11.33
N VAL A 132 -14.96 -0.17 -10.88
CA VAL A 132 -13.80 -0.08 -11.79
C VAL A 132 -13.79 -1.33 -12.65
N LEU A 133 -14.56 -1.28 -13.74
CA LEU A 133 -14.51 -2.22 -14.85
C LEU A 133 -13.27 -1.85 -15.68
N LEU A 134 -12.30 -2.75 -15.73
CA LEU A 134 -11.11 -2.61 -16.56
C LEU A 134 -11.49 -2.83 -18.02
N LEU A 135 -11.87 -1.75 -18.71
CA LEU A 135 -12.02 -1.74 -20.16
C LEU A 135 -10.64 -1.56 -20.79
N THR A 136 -10.29 -2.49 -21.68
CA THR A 136 -9.33 -2.23 -22.75
C THR A 136 -10.15 -2.22 -24.04
N ASP A 137 -10.36 -1.03 -24.59
CA ASP A 137 -11.00 -0.86 -25.89
C ASP A 137 -10.07 -1.34 -27.00
N SER A 138 -10.61 -2.11 -27.94
CA SER A 138 -10.15 -2.04 -29.33
C SER A 138 -11.30 -2.24 -30.32
N ASN A 139 -11.52 -1.16 -31.06
CA ASN A 139 -11.93 -1.06 -32.46
C ASN A 139 -13.42 -1.13 -32.83
N GLN A 140 -13.89 0.07 -33.21
CA GLN A 140 -14.90 0.31 -34.24
C GLN A 140 -14.58 -0.49 -35.51
N ASP A 141 -15.57 -1.20 -36.07
CA ASP A 141 -16.04 -0.89 -37.43
C ASP A 141 -17.37 -1.58 -37.78
N ASN A 142 -18.29 -0.73 -38.23
CA ASN A 142 -19.31 -0.90 -39.28
C ASN A 142 -19.86 -2.30 -39.58
N ASP A 143 -21.15 -2.45 -39.27
CA ASP A 143 -22.02 -3.54 -39.70
C ASP A 143 -22.64 -3.19 -41.08
N VAL A 144 -22.09 -3.73 -42.19
CA VAL A 144 -22.78 -3.84 -43.49
C VAL A 144 -22.30 -5.10 -44.26
N CYS A 145 -23.20 -6.08 -44.33
CA CYS A 145 -23.50 -7.05 -45.41
C CYS A 145 -22.43 -7.99 -46.02
N LEU A 146 -22.67 -9.29 -45.78
CA LEU A 146 -22.73 -10.44 -46.72
C LEU A 146 -22.18 -10.26 -48.17
N ASP A 147 -21.19 -11.07 -48.57
CA ASP A 147 -21.34 -12.17 -49.56
C ASP A 147 -19.99 -12.79 -50.02
N ASP A 148 -20.06 -14.11 -50.26
CA ASP A 148 -19.34 -14.98 -51.22
C ASP A 148 -17.79 -15.09 -51.34
N SER A 149 -17.32 -16.32 -51.08
CA SER A 149 -16.48 -17.17 -51.94
C SER A 149 -15.20 -16.61 -52.60
N THR A 150 -14.00 -17.13 -52.22
CA THR A 150 -13.01 -17.76 -53.13
C THR A 150 -11.69 -18.18 -52.42
N ASP A 151 -11.25 -19.41 -52.69
CA ASP A 151 -9.93 -19.98 -52.43
C ASP A 151 -8.79 -19.17 -53.10
N THR A 152 -7.64 -19.00 -52.44
CA THR A 152 -6.30 -19.18 -53.09
C THR A 152 -5.17 -19.36 -52.05
N LEU A 153 -4.37 -20.42 -52.25
CA LEU A 153 -3.12 -20.80 -51.59
C LEU A 153 -1.92 -19.89 -51.93
N LEU A 154 -0.88 -19.97 -51.08
CA LEU A 154 0.55 -19.53 -51.19
C LEU A 154 0.88 -18.31 -50.31
N SER A 155 1.95 -18.24 -49.51
CA SER A 155 3.03 -19.17 -49.17
C SER A 155 3.90 -18.55 -48.07
N LYS A 156 4.26 -19.36 -47.06
CA LYS A 156 5.49 -19.37 -46.24
C LYS A 156 6.37 -18.10 -46.17
N SER A 157 6.56 -17.58 -44.96
CA SER A 157 7.84 -17.64 -44.24
C SER A 157 7.72 -17.06 -42.83
N ASP A 158 8.06 -17.89 -41.85
CA ASP A 158 8.67 -17.57 -40.55
C ASP A 158 7.92 -16.66 -39.56
N GLU A 159 7.24 -17.26 -38.58
CA GLU A 159 7.77 -17.35 -37.22
C GLU A 159 6.91 -18.25 -36.32
N SER A 160 7.62 -18.92 -35.42
CA SER A 160 7.23 -20.07 -34.63
C SER A 160 6.51 -19.70 -33.31
N ILE A 161 5.67 -20.63 -32.85
CA ILE A 161 5.09 -20.77 -31.50
C ILE A 161 3.76 -20.03 -31.30
N VAL A 162 2.68 -20.65 -31.79
CA VAL A 162 1.34 -20.52 -31.21
C VAL A 162 1.14 -21.77 -30.35
N GLU A 163 1.29 -21.64 -29.04
CA GLU A 163 0.87 -22.66 -28.09
C GLU A 163 0.21 -21.98 -26.87
N SER A 164 -1.09 -22.28 -26.71
CA SER A 164 -1.93 -22.14 -25.50
C SER A 164 -1.96 -20.77 -24.78
N LEU A 165 -2.97 -19.95 -25.09
CA LEU A 165 -3.47 -18.92 -24.16
C LEU A 165 -4.46 -19.58 -23.19
N ASP A 166 -3.93 -19.98 -22.03
CA ASP A 166 -4.62 -20.54 -20.88
C ASP A 166 -5.47 -19.50 -20.12
N ASP A 167 -6.74 -19.86 -19.91
CA ASP A 167 -7.73 -19.61 -18.83
C ASP A 167 -7.32 -18.88 -17.50
N SER A 168 -6.45 -17.87 -17.51
CA SER A 168 -5.90 -17.28 -16.28
C SER A 168 -6.17 -15.78 -16.06
N ASN A 169 -6.83 -15.08 -16.97
CA ASN A 169 -7.04 -13.63 -16.84
C ASN A 169 -8.41 -13.25 -16.27
N LYS A 170 -8.82 -13.90 -15.17
CA LYS A 170 -10.02 -13.50 -14.43
C LYS A 170 -9.70 -12.21 -13.66
N PHE A 171 -10.16 -11.09 -14.19
CA PHE A 171 -9.94 -9.73 -13.67
C PHE A 171 -10.19 -9.63 -12.16
N ARG A 172 -9.21 -9.09 -11.43
CA ARG A 172 -9.34 -8.73 -10.01
C ARG A 172 -9.80 -7.28 -9.92
N SER A 173 -11.02 -7.05 -9.43
CA SER A 173 -11.52 -5.70 -9.12
C SER A 173 -11.02 -5.23 -7.75
N PHE A 174 -10.69 -3.95 -7.62
CA PHE A 174 -10.45 -3.32 -6.32
C PHE A 174 -11.79 -3.13 -5.62
N CYS A 175 -11.91 -3.61 -4.38
CA CYS A 175 -13.18 -3.57 -3.66
C CYS A 175 -13.23 -2.51 -2.57
N ARG A 176 -12.09 -2.09 -2.04
CA ARG A 176 -12.00 -1.00 -1.05
C ARG A 176 -10.73 -0.20 -1.26
N VAL A 177 -10.86 1.11 -1.15
CA VAL A 177 -9.78 2.07 -1.38
C VAL A 177 -9.72 3.01 -0.19
N PHE A 178 -8.59 3.04 0.49
CA PHE A 178 -8.38 3.84 1.68
C PHE A 178 -7.34 4.91 1.42
N ASP A 179 -7.69 6.15 1.74
CA ASP A 179 -6.90 7.34 1.42
C ASP A 179 -6.51 8.12 2.68
N LEU A 180 -5.30 8.69 2.66
CA LEU A 180 -4.81 9.64 3.66
C LEU A 180 -3.98 10.75 2.98
N GLU A 181 -4.31 12.02 3.26
CA GLU A 181 -3.55 13.20 2.82
C GLU A 181 -2.73 13.77 4.01
N ALA A 182 -1.56 14.36 3.73
CA ALA A 182 -0.68 14.91 4.75
C ALA A 182 -1.35 15.99 5.63
N GLU A 183 -2.24 16.77 5.02
CA GLU A 183 -3.00 17.85 5.66
C GLU A 183 -3.98 17.31 6.71
N ASP A 184 -4.47 16.07 6.56
CA ASP A 184 -5.43 15.45 7.48
C ASP A 184 -4.81 15.24 8.89
N LEU A 185 -3.48 15.28 9.02
CA LEU A 185 -2.78 15.23 10.32
C LEU A 185 -2.77 16.58 11.06
N GLY A 186 -2.91 17.69 10.33
CA GLY A 186 -2.84 19.05 10.88
C GLY A 186 -4.15 19.53 11.50
N ASP A 187 -5.29 19.00 11.03
CA ASP A 187 -6.64 19.36 11.47
C ASP A 187 -7.11 18.60 12.72
N SER A 188 -6.17 18.08 13.52
CA SER A 188 -6.47 17.59 14.87
C SER A 188 -6.77 18.76 15.81
N GLN A 189 -7.78 19.57 15.50
CA GLN A 189 -8.43 20.42 16.51
C GLN A 189 -9.20 19.50 17.46
N GLU A 190 -8.84 19.62 18.73
CA GLU A 190 -9.43 19.04 19.95
C GLU A 190 -10.80 18.35 19.78
N GLY A 191 -10.84 17.00 19.90
CA GLY A 191 -12.07 16.31 20.34
C GLY A 191 -12.32 14.91 19.80
N GLU A 192 -12.05 14.62 18.53
CA GLU A 192 -12.34 13.31 17.92
C GLU A 192 -11.16 12.82 17.09
N THR A 193 -10.29 12.01 17.71
CA THR A 193 -9.28 11.25 16.97
C THR A 193 -10.02 10.28 16.05
N ARG A 194 -10.09 10.58 14.75
CA ARG A 194 -10.70 9.69 13.75
C ARG A 194 -10.12 8.29 13.89
N LEU A 195 -10.98 7.28 13.82
CA LEU A 195 -10.62 5.86 13.99
C LEU A 195 -10.59 5.10 12.64
N SER A 196 -10.89 5.77 11.52
CA SER A 196 -10.94 5.18 10.17
C SER A 196 -10.44 6.13 9.08
N PRO A 197 -9.88 5.60 7.96
CA PRO A 197 -9.41 6.38 6.82
C PRO A 197 -10.61 6.90 6.00
N PHE A 198 -10.35 7.81 5.06
CA PHE A 198 -11.34 8.12 4.03
C PHE A 198 -11.43 6.98 3.02
N GLU A 199 -12.63 6.69 2.53
CA GLU A 199 -12.85 5.68 1.49
C GLU A 199 -13.10 6.36 0.14
N GLY A 200 -12.29 6.02 -0.87
CA GLY A 200 -12.47 6.45 -2.27
C GLY A 200 -12.46 7.97 -2.50
N ARG A 201 -11.65 8.74 -1.77
CA ARG A 201 -11.60 10.21 -1.89
C ARG A 201 -10.88 10.68 -3.15
N PHE A 202 -9.92 9.90 -3.64
CA PHE A 202 -9.05 10.28 -4.73
C PHE A 202 -9.15 9.31 -5.92
N PRO A 203 -9.00 9.81 -7.16
CA PRO A 203 -8.99 8.95 -8.33
C PRO A 203 -7.81 7.98 -8.30
N ILE A 204 -8.04 6.78 -8.82
CA ILE A 204 -7.08 5.68 -8.80
C ILE A 204 -6.33 5.65 -10.11
N ASN A 205 -5.00 5.55 -10.04
CA ASN A 205 -4.17 5.26 -11.20
C ASN A 205 -4.27 3.78 -11.59
N ILE A 206 -5.29 3.44 -12.38
CA ILE A 206 -5.60 2.06 -12.76
C ILE A 206 -4.41 1.38 -13.45
N GLY A 207 -3.69 2.08 -14.33
CA GLY A 207 -2.55 1.50 -15.05
C GLY A 207 -1.40 1.10 -14.14
N ILE A 208 -1.00 1.97 -13.22
CA ILE A 208 0.11 1.72 -12.28
C ILE A 208 -0.30 0.67 -11.25
N THR A 209 -1.42 0.88 -10.55
CA THR A 209 -1.88 -0.02 -9.49
C THR A 209 -2.27 -1.38 -10.06
N GLY A 210 -2.87 -1.42 -11.25
CA GLY A 210 -3.19 -2.65 -11.98
C GLY A 210 -1.93 -3.44 -12.37
N TYR A 211 -0.90 -2.77 -12.89
CA TYR A 211 0.38 -3.43 -13.19
C TYR A 211 0.97 -4.10 -11.94
N VAL A 212 1.01 -3.38 -10.81
CA VAL A 212 1.55 -3.92 -9.55
C VAL A 212 0.67 -5.05 -8.99
N ALA A 213 -0.65 -4.95 -9.12
CA ALA A 213 -1.58 -5.99 -8.70
C ALA A 213 -1.42 -7.29 -9.50
N THR A 214 -1.10 -7.20 -10.79
CA THR A 214 -0.95 -8.36 -11.68
C THR A 214 0.46 -8.95 -11.64
N THR A 215 1.50 -8.11 -11.72
CA THR A 215 2.90 -8.57 -11.74
C THR A 215 3.43 -8.87 -10.33
N GLY A 216 2.93 -8.15 -9.32
CA GLY A 216 3.50 -8.17 -8.00
C GLY A 216 4.90 -7.54 -7.92
N GLU A 217 5.30 -6.75 -8.91
CA GLU A 217 6.55 -6.02 -8.90
C GLU A 217 6.35 -4.62 -8.31
N THR A 218 7.27 -4.20 -7.45
CA THR A 218 7.33 -2.84 -6.92
C THR A 218 7.69 -1.86 -8.03
N LEU A 219 6.99 -0.72 -8.10
CA LEU A 219 7.28 0.38 -9.01
C LEU A 219 7.69 1.63 -8.26
N ASN A 220 8.86 2.17 -8.59
CA ASN A 220 9.33 3.48 -8.13
C ASN A 220 9.47 4.41 -9.34
N ILE A 221 8.54 5.36 -9.46
CA ILE A 221 8.41 6.28 -10.58
C ILE A 221 8.84 7.67 -10.11
N ALA A 222 9.93 8.17 -10.71
CA ALA A 222 10.50 9.48 -10.40
C ALA A 222 9.73 10.65 -11.04
N ASP A 223 9.12 10.42 -12.20
CA ASP A 223 8.19 11.34 -12.87
C ASP A 223 7.00 10.55 -13.43
N ALA A 224 5.81 10.80 -12.90
CA ALA A 224 4.58 10.09 -13.27
C ALA A 224 4.17 10.38 -14.73
N TYR A 225 4.41 11.60 -15.23
CA TYR A 225 3.99 11.98 -16.59
C TYR A 225 4.86 11.36 -17.69
N GLU A 226 6.04 10.86 -17.32
CA GLU A 226 6.94 10.13 -18.24
C GLU A 226 6.62 8.63 -18.28
N ASP A 227 5.84 8.11 -17.34
CA ASP A 227 5.46 6.69 -17.31
C ASP A 227 4.21 6.45 -18.18
N PRO A 228 4.27 5.54 -19.18
CA PRO A 228 3.15 5.30 -20.09
C PRO A 228 1.93 4.66 -19.42
N ARG A 229 2.06 4.17 -18.19
CA ARG A 229 0.99 3.53 -17.41
C ARG A 229 0.24 4.54 -16.54
N PHE A 230 0.77 5.76 -16.42
CA PHE A 230 0.10 6.85 -15.71
C PHE A 230 -1.00 7.44 -16.59
N ASP A 231 -2.17 7.65 -16.00
CA ASP A 231 -3.27 8.35 -16.66
C ASP A 231 -3.32 9.80 -16.15
N PRO A 232 -3.01 10.82 -16.97
CA PRO A 232 -3.06 12.22 -16.56
C PRO A 232 -4.47 12.72 -16.19
N SER A 233 -5.53 11.99 -16.53
CA SER A 233 -6.91 12.36 -16.18
C SER A 233 -7.13 12.46 -14.66
N VAL A 234 -6.42 11.65 -13.88
CA VAL A 234 -6.53 11.59 -12.40
C VAL A 234 -6.15 12.91 -11.72
N ASP A 235 -5.25 13.68 -12.33
CA ASP A 235 -4.84 14.99 -11.81
C ASP A 235 -5.87 16.07 -12.17
N ASN A 236 -6.60 15.92 -13.29
CA ASN A 236 -7.61 16.89 -13.72
C ASN A 236 -8.87 16.82 -12.85
N ASP A 237 -9.26 15.63 -12.40
CA ASP A 237 -10.41 15.43 -11.51
C ASP A 237 -10.12 15.85 -10.07
N SER A 238 -8.84 15.98 -9.70
CA SER A 238 -8.43 16.47 -8.38
C SER A 238 -8.78 17.96 -8.23
N HIS A 239 -9.95 18.27 -7.65
CA HIS A 239 -10.50 19.62 -7.44
C HIS A 239 -9.57 20.63 -6.70
N LYS A 240 -8.38 20.22 -6.26
CA LYS A 240 -7.39 20.98 -5.48
C LYS A 240 -6.13 21.40 -6.28
N GLY A 241 -6.03 21.16 -7.58
CA GLY A 241 -4.80 21.47 -8.35
C GLY A 241 -3.60 20.62 -7.92
N PHE A 242 -3.87 19.40 -7.47
CA PHE A 242 -2.84 18.44 -7.08
C PHE A 242 -2.24 17.81 -8.32
N ARG A 243 -0.90 17.88 -8.45
CA ARG A 243 -0.17 17.26 -9.55
C ARG A 243 0.64 16.08 -9.03
N THR A 244 0.43 14.91 -9.62
CA THR A 244 1.19 13.70 -9.33
C THR A 244 2.56 13.79 -9.99
N LYS A 245 3.62 13.92 -9.20
CA LYS A 245 5.02 13.99 -9.66
C LYS A 245 5.70 12.64 -9.50
N GLN A 246 5.67 12.07 -8.30
CA GLN A 246 6.42 10.86 -7.94
C GLN A 246 5.47 9.83 -7.34
N ILE A 247 5.67 8.57 -7.71
CA ILE A 247 4.84 7.47 -7.23
C ILE A 247 5.74 6.32 -6.77
N LEU A 248 5.51 5.83 -5.56
CA LEU A 248 6.06 4.57 -5.10
C LEU A 248 4.91 3.61 -4.82
N CYS A 249 4.83 2.51 -5.59
CA CYS A 249 3.74 1.56 -5.54
C CYS A 249 4.25 0.15 -5.24
N MET A 250 3.65 -0.53 -4.26
CA MET A 250 4.04 -1.86 -3.80
C MET A 250 2.85 -2.79 -3.62
N PRO A 251 3.00 -4.08 -3.95
CA PRO A 251 1.95 -5.06 -3.68
C PRO A 251 1.91 -5.39 -2.19
N ILE A 252 0.69 -5.57 -1.68
CA ILE A 252 0.43 -6.11 -0.34
C ILE A 252 0.18 -7.61 -0.50
N ARG A 253 0.97 -8.42 0.21
CA ARG A 253 0.95 -9.88 0.10
C ARG A 253 0.60 -10.53 1.44
N ASP A 254 -0.19 -11.59 1.38
CA ASP A 254 -0.43 -12.47 2.54
C ASP A 254 0.80 -13.37 2.81
N ALA A 255 0.78 -14.12 3.92
CA ALA A 255 1.78 -15.11 4.32
C ALA A 255 2.06 -16.15 3.22
N ASP A 256 1.07 -16.48 2.39
CA ASP A 256 1.21 -17.38 1.23
C ASP A 256 1.73 -16.67 -0.03
N HIS A 257 2.28 -15.45 0.10
CA HIS A 257 2.74 -14.58 -0.98
C HIS A 257 1.68 -14.16 -2.02
N LYS A 258 0.40 -14.47 -1.75
CA LYS A 258 -0.74 -14.06 -2.57
C LYS A 258 -0.96 -12.55 -2.45
N ILE A 259 -1.09 -11.86 -3.58
CA ILE A 259 -1.39 -10.42 -3.61
C ILE A 259 -2.85 -10.23 -3.18
N ILE A 260 -3.05 -9.50 -2.08
CA ILE A 260 -4.36 -9.14 -1.51
C ILE A 260 -4.72 -7.67 -1.73
N GLY A 261 -3.75 -6.86 -2.14
CA GLY A 261 -3.93 -5.44 -2.35
C GLY A 261 -2.68 -4.77 -2.90
N VAL A 262 -2.74 -3.46 -3.04
CA VAL A 262 -1.65 -2.60 -3.49
C VAL A 262 -1.62 -1.37 -2.60
N SER A 263 -0.42 -0.91 -2.25
CA SER A 263 -0.19 0.32 -1.50
C SER A 263 0.57 1.30 -2.38
N GLN A 264 0.16 2.57 -2.36
CA GLN A 264 0.73 3.61 -3.20
C GLN A 264 1.06 4.86 -2.37
N LEU A 265 2.25 5.40 -2.54
CA LEU A 265 2.67 6.68 -2.00
C LEU A 265 2.83 7.67 -3.15
N ILE A 266 2.31 8.88 -2.96
CA ILE A 266 2.31 9.92 -3.97
C ILE A 266 2.99 11.16 -3.41
N ASN A 267 3.95 11.67 -4.17
CA ASN A 267 4.74 12.87 -3.94
C ASN A 267 5.45 12.90 -2.58
N LYS A 268 6.77 12.80 -2.59
CA LYS A 268 7.54 13.01 -1.37
C LYS A 268 7.53 14.50 -0.98
N LEU A 269 7.34 14.81 0.31
CA LEU A 269 7.30 16.19 0.82
C LEU A 269 8.63 16.95 0.62
N ASN A 270 9.76 16.22 0.52
CA ASN A 270 11.07 16.80 0.27
C ASN A 270 11.35 17.10 -1.22
N GLU A 271 10.36 16.90 -2.10
CA GLU A 271 10.43 17.07 -3.57
C GLU A 271 11.52 16.24 -4.29
N ARG A 272 12.11 15.26 -3.60
CA ARG A 272 13.10 14.33 -4.16
C ARG A 272 12.45 12.98 -4.43
N PRO A 273 12.90 12.26 -5.49
CA PRO A 273 12.38 10.93 -5.79
C PRO A 273 12.61 9.98 -4.62
N PHE A 274 11.77 8.96 -4.52
CA PHE A 274 11.93 7.91 -3.53
C PHE A 274 13.26 7.19 -3.76
N ASN A 275 14.05 7.06 -2.70
CA ASN A 275 15.34 6.41 -2.73
C ASN A 275 15.22 4.93 -2.31
N LYS A 276 16.31 4.18 -2.43
CA LYS A 276 16.31 2.74 -2.08
C LYS A 276 16.01 2.48 -0.61
N ASN A 277 16.32 3.42 0.29
CA ASN A 277 15.98 3.29 1.70
C ASN A 277 14.47 3.46 1.94
N ASP A 278 13.81 4.35 1.18
CA ASP A 278 12.35 4.52 1.23
C ASP A 278 11.66 3.26 0.71
N GLU A 279 12.18 2.67 -0.38
CA GLU A 279 11.71 1.38 -0.88
C GLU A 279 11.82 0.27 0.17
N ASN A 280 13.00 0.08 0.77
CA ASN A 280 13.20 -0.97 1.76
C ASN A 280 12.31 -0.79 3.00
N LEU A 281 12.04 0.47 3.38
CA LEU A 281 11.12 0.76 4.48
C LEU A 281 9.68 0.41 4.08
N PHE A 282 9.24 0.92 2.94
CA PHE A 282 7.89 0.71 2.47
C PHE A 282 7.58 -0.77 2.20
N GLU A 283 8.58 -1.55 1.79
CA GLU A 283 8.48 -3.00 1.65
C GLU A 283 8.20 -3.68 3.00
N ALA A 284 8.93 -3.32 4.05
CA ALA A 284 8.67 -3.83 5.40
C ALA A 284 7.25 -3.50 5.86
N PHE A 285 6.77 -2.28 5.59
CA PHE A 285 5.39 -1.88 5.85
C PHE A 285 4.38 -2.73 5.08
N ALA A 286 4.60 -2.97 3.79
CA ALA A 286 3.71 -3.76 2.96
C ALA A 286 3.61 -5.21 3.46
N ILE A 287 4.70 -5.79 3.97
CA ILE A 287 4.73 -7.12 4.60
C ILE A 287 3.87 -7.14 5.88
N PHE A 288 4.07 -6.19 6.80
CA PHE A 288 3.29 -6.14 8.04
C PHE A 288 1.80 -5.85 7.78
N ALA A 289 1.51 -4.95 6.82
CA ALA A 289 0.16 -4.65 6.39
C ALA A 289 -0.52 -5.90 5.83
N GLY A 290 0.19 -6.67 4.99
CA GLY A 290 -0.33 -7.89 4.39
C GLY A 290 -0.74 -8.94 5.41
N MET A 291 0.15 -9.24 6.36
CA MET A 291 -0.16 -10.16 7.46
C MET A 291 -1.34 -9.68 8.33
N GLY A 292 -1.38 -8.38 8.63
CA GLY A 292 -2.45 -7.78 9.43
C GLY A 292 -3.82 -7.82 8.76
N ILE A 293 -3.87 -7.39 7.50
CA ILE A 293 -5.09 -7.32 6.70
C ILE A 293 -5.62 -8.74 6.46
N ALA A 294 -4.76 -9.68 6.07
CA ALA A 294 -5.17 -11.07 5.83
C ALA A 294 -5.77 -11.73 7.07
N ASN A 295 -5.13 -11.56 8.24
CA ASN A 295 -5.63 -12.11 9.49
C ASN A 295 -7.01 -11.54 9.86
N THR A 296 -7.20 -10.23 9.67
CA THR A 296 -8.49 -9.57 9.96
C THR A 296 -9.58 -9.99 8.99
N LEU A 297 -9.26 -10.10 7.69
CA LEU A 297 -10.19 -10.62 6.68
C LEU A 297 -10.60 -12.07 6.97
N LEU A 298 -9.65 -12.92 7.39
CA LEU A 298 -9.93 -14.29 7.78
C LEU A 298 -10.87 -14.35 8.99
N TYR A 299 -10.62 -13.50 10.00
CA TYR A 299 -11.45 -13.41 11.19
C TYR A 299 -12.87 -12.91 10.88
N GLU A 300 -13.02 -11.90 10.02
CA GLU A 300 -14.33 -11.38 9.60
C GLU A 300 -15.15 -12.45 8.86
N LYS A 301 -14.52 -13.19 7.94
CA LYS A 301 -15.14 -14.32 7.25
C LYS A 301 -15.60 -15.40 8.23
N ALA A 302 -14.77 -15.74 9.23
CA ALA A 302 -15.12 -16.71 10.25
C ALA A 302 -16.33 -16.26 11.09
N ILE A 303 -16.38 -14.98 11.51
CA ILE A 303 -17.54 -14.44 12.23
C ILE A 303 -18.81 -14.50 11.38
N LYS A 304 -18.73 -14.09 10.10
CA LYS A 304 -19.87 -14.14 9.18
C LYS A 304 -20.39 -15.58 9.01
N ALA A 305 -19.49 -16.54 8.84
CA ALA A 305 -19.85 -17.96 8.76
C ALA A 305 -20.50 -18.47 10.05
N MET A 306 -19.96 -18.11 11.22
CA MET A 306 -20.54 -18.46 12.53
C MET A 306 -21.93 -17.84 12.73
N ALA A 307 -22.14 -16.59 12.31
CA ALA A 307 -23.44 -15.94 12.38
C ALA A 307 -24.48 -16.64 11.48
N LYS A 308 -24.11 -16.96 10.24
CA LYS A 308 -24.96 -17.73 9.29
C LYS A 308 -25.33 -19.10 9.87
N GLN A 309 -24.37 -19.79 10.48
CA GLN A 309 -24.61 -21.07 11.15
C GLN A 309 -25.54 -20.93 12.35
N ARG A 310 -25.38 -19.88 13.17
CA ARG A 310 -26.24 -19.61 14.33
C ARG A 310 -27.69 -19.39 13.91
N VAL A 311 -27.93 -18.52 12.93
CA VAL A 311 -29.27 -18.24 12.40
C VAL A 311 -29.90 -19.52 11.84
N THR A 312 -29.13 -20.31 11.08
CA THR A 312 -29.61 -21.59 10.54
C THR A 312 -30.02 -22.56 11.65
N LEU A 313 -29.24 -22.67 12.73
CA LEU A 313 -29.57 -23.53 13.87
C LEU A 313 -30.80 -23.04 14.64
N GLU A 314 -30.99 -21.73 14.80
CA GLU A 314 -32.19 -21.16 15.42
C GLU A 314 -33.45 -21.50 14.61
N VAL A 315 -33.40 -21.37 13.27
CA VAL A 315 -34.51 -21.73 12.38
C VAL A 315 -34.83 -23.23 12.45
N LEU A 316 -33.80 -24.09 12.43
CA LEU A 316 -33.98 -25.54 12.58
C LEU A 316 -34.57 -25.91 13.95
N SER A 317 -34.11 -25.26 15.02
CA SER A 317 -34.65 -25.46 16.36
C SER A 317 -36.11 -25.01 16.45
N TYR A 318 -36.49 -23.92 15.77
CA TYR A 318 -37.87 -23.47 15.72
C TYR A 318 -38.76 -24.53 15.05
N HIS A 319 -38.37 -25.04 13.88
CA HIS A 319 -39.11 -26.12 13.21
C HIS A 319 -39.18 -27.42 14.02
N ALA A 320 -38.13 -27.76 14.77
CA ALA A 320 -38.09 -28.97 15.59
C ALA A 320 -38.92 -28.87 16.89
N SER A 321 -39.09 -27.68 17.44
CA SER A 321 -39.83 -27.44 18.70
C SER A 321 -41.26 -26.95 18.50
N ALA A 322 -41.63 -26.53 17.29
CA ALA A 322 -43.00 -26.19 16.94
C ALA A 322 -43.95 -27.36 17.23
N GLN A 323 -44.78 -27.23 18.26
CA GLN A 323 -45.80 -28.23 18.60
C GLN A 323 -46.96 -28.17 17.61
N GLU A 324 -47.45 -29.33 17.15
CA GLU A 324 -48.64 -29.45 16.27
C GLU A 324 -49.87 -28.71 16.83
N GLU A 325 -49.93 -28.51 18.15
CA GLU A 325 -51.03 -27.84 18.85
C GLU A 325 -51.13 -26.33 18.56
N GLU A 326 -50.00 -25.63 18.32
CA GLU A 326 -50.01 -24.23 17.92
C GLU A 326 -50.42 -24.04 16.46
N ALA A 327 -49.99 -24.96 15.58
CA ALA A 327 -50.43 -25.01 14.19
C ALA A 327 -51.94 -25.27 14.08
N LEU A 328 -52.48 -26.18 14.92
CA LEU A 328 -53.91 -26.46 15.01
C LEU A 328 -54.71 -25.25 15.51
N LYS A 329 -54.26 -24.52 16.53
CA LYS A 329 -54.95 -23.30 17.00
C LYS A 329 -55.04 -22.24 15.91
N VAL A 330 -53.98 -22.01 15.15
CA VAL A 330 -53.99 -21.05 14.03
C VAL A 330 -54.92 -21.50 12.91
N SER A 331 -54.93 -22.80 12.58
CA SER A 331 -55.83 -23.34 11.55
C SER A 331 -57.32 -23.24 11.92
N VAL A 332 -57.67 -23.45 13.20
CA VAL A 332 -59.05 -23.32 13.69
C VAL A 332 -59.50 -21.86 13.70
N SER A 333 -58.61 -20.91 14.02
CA SER A 333 -58.95 -19.47 13.94
C SER A 333 -59.16 -18.96 12.50
N LEU A 334 -58.44 -19.53 11.51
CA LEU A 334 -58.61 -19.20 10.10
C LEU A 334 -59.85 -19.84 9.46
N LEU A 335 -60.31 -20.99 9.97
CA LEU A 335 -61.54 -21.67 9.50
C LEU A 335 -62.83 -21.11 10.12
N CYS A 336 -62.73 -20.36 11.22
CA CYS A 336 -63.86 -19.72 11.92
C CYS A 336 -64.06 -18.23 11.57
N SER A 337 -63.35 -17.70 10.55
CA SER A 337 -63.53 -16.34 10.01
C SER A 337 -64.26 -16.38 8.67
#